data_AF-A0A6J1D4L1-F1
#
_entry.id   AF-A0A6J1D4L1-F1
#
_cell.length_a   1.000
_cell.length_b   1.000
_cell.length_c   1.000
_cell.angle_alpha   90.00
_cell.angle_beta   90.00
_cell.angle_gamma   90.00
#
_symmetry.space_group_name_H-M   'P 1'
#
loop_
_entity.id
_entity.type
_entity.pdbx_description
1 polymer ?
#
loop_
_entity_poly.entity_id
_entity_poly.type
_entity_poly.pdbx_seq_one_letter_code
_entity_poly.pdbx_strand_id
1 'polypeptide(L)'
;MEVFLISHGECELNLRSDLVGGRCPEAALTPKGKRQARALAVFLKSQGVRFNAVYSSPLDRARSMAVSVCQEMNFLEEQIQNSDALMEMSQGHWERCLRSEIYTPETLSFIDRIQPDFSAPAGESLRQVEFRMVHFLNRTILELPEKLRSDVLSYHPNENQGLSLQMSHELTNSIHDRDGNSLPSPHWDFPHRQRHGFTRKKSGKSRLQTVTTTGEHEAEDEVSPRDSHQSALNNLSMRSSSSCTTCIGIFTHSIPIKCLLTGLLECSLVMLHKFCIADSSVTVLQHSLKSGWQIKSLNDTAHLRLL
;
A
#
# COMPACT_ATOMS: atom_id res chain seq x y z
N MET A 1 -14.85 -6.04 2.44
CA MET A 1 -14.16 -4.74 2.31
C MET A 1 -13.04 -4.91 1.30
N GLU A 2 -12.76 -3.87 0.52
CA GLU A 2 -11.65 -3.84 -0.43
C GLU A 2 -10.68 -2.72 -0.05
N VAL A 3 -9.39 -3.02 -0.18
CA VAL A 3 -8.29 -2.09 0.09
C VAL A 3 -7.44 -1.99 -1.15
N PHE A 4 -7.34 -0.77 -1.68
CA PHE A 4 -6.55 -0.44 -2.87
C PHE A 4 -5.21 0.14 -2.41
N LEU A 5 -4.17 -0.67 -2.45
CA LEU A 5 -2.80 -0.25 -2.22
C LEU A 5 -2.25 0.35 -3.52
N ILE A 6 -1.90 1.63 -3.49
CA ILE A 6 -1.47 2.41 -4.65
C ILE A 6 -0.04 2.84 -4.42
N SER A 7 0.89 2.39 -5.26
CA SER A 7 2.27 2.91 -5.24
C SER A 7 2.29 4.30 -5.87
N HIS A 8 3.10 5.22 -5.35
CA HIS A 8 3.29 6.52 -5.96
C HIS A 8 3.71 6.43 -7.44
N GLY A 9 3.35 7.44 -8.23
CA GLY A 9 3.83 7.59 -9.61
C GLY A 9 5.30 8.02 -9.66
N GLU A 10 5.84 8.09 -10.88
CA GLU A 10 7.22 8.52 -11.10
C GLU A 10 7.48 9.90 -10.46
N CYS A 11 8.56 9.99 -9.69
CA CYS A 11 9.00 11.20 -9.00
C CYS A 11 10.47 11.52 -9.34
N GLU A 12 10.93 12.71 -8.96
CA GLU A 12 12.30 13.16 -9.23
C GLU A 12 13.37 12.17 -8.71
N LEU A 13 13.08 11.49 -7.60
CA LEU A 13 13.98 10.47 -7.04
C LEU A 13 14.09 9.22 -7.92
N ASN A 14 13.04 8.86 -8.68
CA ASN A 14 13.12 7.78 -9.67
C ASN A 14 14.12 8.13 -10.80
N LEU A 15 14.27 9.43 -11.12
CA LEU A 15 15.23 9.91 -12.13
C LEU A 15 16.68 9.91 -11.62
N ARG A 16 16.86 9.91 -10.29
CA ARG A 16 18.15 9.78 -9.59
C ARG A 16 18.36 8.36 -9.09
N SER A 17 18.28 7.40 -10.01
CA SER A 17 18.48 5.98 -9.70
C SER A 17 19.90 5.63 -9.24
N ASP A 18 20.84 6.57 -9.38
CA ASP A 18 22.19 6.52 -8.83
C ASP A 18 22.22 6.71 -7.30
N LEU A 19 21.19 7.31 -6.71
CA LEU A 19 21.10 7.58 -5.28
C LEU A 19 20.31 6.51 -4.53
N VAL A 20 20.68 6.28 -3.27
CA VAL A 20 19.85 5.52 -2.36
C VAL A 20 18.65 6.40 -2.00
N GLY A 21 17.46 5.93 -2.39
CA GLY A 21 16.20 6.57 -2.00
C GLY A 21 15.86 6.29 -0.53
N GLY A 22 14.57 6.15 -0.23
CA GLY A 22 14.08 5.94 1.14
C GLY A 22 13.02 6.98 1.48
N ARG A 23 13.16 7.62 2.65
CA ARG A 23 12.23 8.64 3.15
C ARG A 23 12.62 10.06 2.78
N CYS A 24 13.42 10.24 1.73
CA CYS A 24 13.76 11.56 1.20
C CYS A 24 12.48 12.40 0.95
N PRO A 25 12.35 13.58 1.59
CA PRO A 25 11.13 14.38 1.56
C PRO A 25 10.90 15.04 0.19
N GLU A 26 11.96 15.62 -0.38
CA GLU A 26 11.93 16.44 -1.60
C GLU A 26 11.96 15.57 -2.86
N ALA A 27 10.88 14.81 -3.10
CA ALA A 27 10.74 13.96 -4.27
C ALA A 27 9.38 14.20 -4.93
N ALA A 28 9.21 15.36 -5.56
CA ALA A 28 7.96 15.70 -6.24
C ALA A 28 7.68 14.76 -7.41
N LEU A 29 6.39 14.58 -7.76
CA LEU A 29 6.01 13.85 -8.96
C LEU A 29 6.50 14.55 -10.22
N THR A 30 7.07 13.79 -11.15
CA THR A 30 7.46 14.30 -12.47
C THR A 30 6.22 14.66 -13.29
N PRO A 31 6.34 15.36 -14.43
CA PRO A 31 5.22 15.54 -15.35
C PRO A 31 4.60 14.21 -15.81
N LYS A 32 5.40 13.15 -15.94
CA LYS A 32 4.91 11.79 -16.23
C LYS A 32 4.19 11.22 -15.01
N GLY A 33 4.72 11.34 -13.80
CA GLY A 33 4.02 10.95 -12.56
C GLY A 33 2.64 11.59 -12.40
N LYS A 34 2.51 12.88 -12.75
CA LYS A 34 1.21 13.58 -12.76
C LYS A 34 0.25 13.02 -13.80
N ARG A 35 0.74 12.64 -15.00
CA ARG A 35 -0.09 11.94 -16.00
C ARG A 35 -0.53 10.57 -15.51
N GLN A 36 0.36 9.82 -14.85
CA GLN A 36 0.04 8.53 -14.24
C GLN A 36 -1.07 8.64 -13.20
N ALA A 37 -1.01 9.64 -12.32
CA ALA A 37 -2.07 9.91 -11.34
C ALA A 37 -3.43 10.16 -12.00
N ARG A 38 -3.49 11.00 -13.05
CA ARG A 38 -4.73 11.24 -13.79
C ARG A 38 -5.27 9.98 -14.48
N ALA A 39 -4.40 9.22 -15.15
CA ALA A 39 -4.79 7.97 -15.78
C ALA A 39 -5.35 6.97 -14.76
N LEU A 40 -4.74 6.88 -13.58
CA LEU A 40 -5.24 6.03 -12.51
C LEU A 40 -6.64 6.48 -12.05
N ALA A 41 -6.85 7.77 -11.84
CA ALA A 41 -8.14 8.28 -11.40
C ALA A 41 -9.26 7.97 -12.41
N VAL A 42 -9.01 8.21 -13.70
CA VAL A 42 -9.94 7.87 -14.79
C VAL A 42 -10.24 6.37 -14.80
N PHE A 43 -9.19 5.54 -14.67
CA PHE A 43 -9.34 4.09 -14.63
C PHE A 43 -10.20 3.64 -13.44
N LEU A 44 -9.91 4.10 -12.22
CA LEU A 44 -10.70 3.76 -11.04
C LEU A 44 -12.17 4.20 -11.16
N LYS A 45 -12.43 5.39 -11.72
CA LYS A 45 -13.80 5.86 -12.01
C LYS A 45 -14.50 4.96 -13.03
N SER A 46 -13.81 4.55 -14.09
CA SER A 46 -14.36 3.66 -15.12
C SER A 46 -14.74 2.28 -14.55
N GLN A 47 -14.05 1.82 -13.52
CA GLN A 47 -14.35 0.59 -12.79
C GLN A 47 -15.44 0.78 -11.71
N GLY A 48 -16.01 1.97 -11.59
CA GLY A 48 -17.03 2.29 -10.59
C GLY A 48 -16.51 2.36 -9.14
N VAL A 49 -15.19 2.48 -8.94
CA VAL A 49 -14.59 2.56 -7.59
C VAL A 49 -14.95 3.88 -6.93
N ARG A 50 -15.43 3.82 -5.69
CA ARG A 50 -15.69 4.97 -4.82
C ARG A 50 -15.04 4.73 -3.46
N PHE A 51 -14.14 5.60 -3.04
CA PHE A 51 -13.48 5.45 -1.75
C PHE A 51 -14.38 5.97 -0.61
N ASN A 52 -14.50 5.16 0.44
CA ASN A 52 -15.12 5.55 1.71
C ASN A 52 -14.12 6.22 2.65
N ALA A 53 -12.84 5.84 2.54
CA ALA A 53 -11.73 6.43 3.27
C ALA A 53 -10.48 6.39 2.42
N VAL A 54 -9.60 7.37 2.61
CA VAL A 54 -8.30 7.44 1.94
C VAL A 54 -7.21 7.72 2.96
N TYR A 55 -6.16 6.91 2.91
CA TYR A 55 -4.95 7.08 3.69
C TYR A 55 -3.76 7.29 2.76
N SER A 56 -2.79 8.10 3.18
CA SER A 56 -1.60 8.39 2.40
C SER A 56 -0.36 8.42 3.26
N SER A 57 0.77 7.99 2.69
CA SER A 57 2.08 8.33 3.24
C SER A 57 2.26 9.86 3.17
N PRO A 58 2.84 10.47 4.23
CA PRO A 58 3.11 11.91 4.22
C PRO A 58 4.21 12.34 3.24
N LEU A 59 4.96 11.41 2.65
CA LEU A 59 6.02 11.74 1.69
C LEU A 59 5.42 12.34 0.40
N ASP A 60 6.01 13.44 -0.08
CA ASP A 60 5.49 14.29 -1.16
C ASP A 60 4.98 13.52 -2.38
N ARG A 61 5.74 12.53 -2.88
CA ARG A 61 5.37 11.70 -4.04
C ARG A 61 4.06 10.94 -3.84
N ALA A 62 3.85 10.35 -2.66
CA ALA A 62 2.65 9.57 -2.36
C ALA A 62 1.47 10.49 -2.05
N ARG A 63 1.72 11.56 -1.27
CA ARG A 63 0.68 12.54 -0.93
C ARG A 63 0.18 13.29 -2.17
N SER A 64 1.08 13.79 -3.02
CA SER A 64 0.71 14.50 -4.25
C SER A 64 -0.08 13.60 -5.20
N MET A 65 0.25 12.31 -5.27
CA MET A 65 -0.53 11.34 -6.04
C MET A 65 -1.92 11.13 -5.45
N ALA A 66 -2.02 10.96 -4.13
CA ALA A 66 -3.29 10.81 -3.43
C ALA A 66 -4.22 12.00 -3.70
N VAL A 67 -3.70 13.22 -3.53
CA VAL A 67 -4.42 14.47 -3.81
C VAL A 67 -4.92 14.50 -5.26
N SER A 68 -4.04 14.25 -6.23
CA SER A 68 -4.40 14.30 -7.66
C SER A 68 -5.47 13.27 -8.02
N VAL A 69 -5.37 12.05 -7.46
CA VAL A 69 -6.34 10.98 -7.74
C VAL A 69 -7.68 11.28 -7.05
N CYS A 70 -7.65 11.71 -5.79
CA CYS A 70 -8.84 12.02 -5.00
C CYS A 70 -9.63 13.19 -5.59
N GLN A 71 -8.96 14.26 -6.02
CA GLN A 71 -9.61 15.40 -6.68
C GLN A 71 -10.43 14.95 -7.89
N GLU A 72 -9.85 14.16 -8.78
CA GLU A 72 -10.55 13.60 -9.95
C GLU A 72 -11.67 12.63 -9.57
N MET A 73 -11.51 11.87 -8.48
CA MET A 73 -12.51 10.96 -7.95
C MET A 73 -13.61 11.65 -7.13
N ASN A 74 -13.59 12.98 -7.01
CA ASN A 74 -14.49 13.76 -6.15
C ASN A 74 -14.44 13.34 -4.67
N PHE A 75 -13.25 13.01 -4.17
CA PHE A 75 -12.98 12.78 -2.76
C PHE A 75 -12.25 14.00 -2.19
N LEU A 76 -12.77 14.56 -1.09
CA LEU A 76 -12.26 15.80 -0.51
C LEU A 76 -10.84 15.63 0.01
N GLU A 77 -9.98 16.59 -0.31
CA GLU A 77 -8.57 16.54 0.09
C GLU A 77 -8.41 16.57 1.61
N GLU A 78 -9.27 17.31 2.33
CA GLU A 78 -9.21 17.39 3.79
C GLU A 78 -9.56 16.06 4.48
N GLN A 79 -10.20 15.14 3.75
CA GLN A 79 -10.54 13.80 4.25
C GLN A 79 -9.40 12.77 4.04
N ILE A 80 -8.31 13.14 3.35
CA ILE A 80 -7.14 12.28 3.18
C ILE A 80 -6.36 12.23 4.50
N GLN A 81 -6.27 11.06 5.09
CA GLN A 81 -5.57 10.85 6.36
C GLN A 81 -4.11 10.47 6.13
N ASN A 82 -3.18 11.29 6.61
CA ASN A 82 -1.76 10.94 6.54
C ASN A 82 -1.39 9.94 7.63
N SER A 83 -0.49 9.00 7.31
CA SER A 83 0.01 8.03 8.28
C SER A 83 1.50 7.73 8.03
N ASP A 84 2.32 7.95 9.06
CA ASP A 84 3.75 7.62 9.05
C ASP A 84 3.98 6.11 8.85
N ALA A 85 3.03 5.29 9.27
CA ALA A 85 3.07 3.84 9.07
C ALA A 85 3.07 3.45 7.59
N LEU A 86 2.68 4.35 6.68
CA LEU A 86 2.66 4.14 5.23
C LEU A 86 3.90 4.66 4.50
N MET A 87 4.88 5.25 5.20
CA MET A 87 6.12 5.73 4.57
C MET A 87 6.94 4.61 3.94
N GLU A 88 7.80 4.97 2.99
CA GLU A 88 8.82 4.07 2.43
C GLU A 88 9.76 3.58 3.55
N MET A 89 10.45 2.46 3.32
CA MET A 89 11.49 1.97 4.21
C MET A 89 12.57 3.03 4.39
N SER A 90 12.86 3.39 5.64
CA SER A 90 13.99 4.29 5.96
C SER A 90 15.30 3.61 5.58
N GLN A 91 16.13 4.29 4.79
CA GLN A 91 17.53 3.89 4.58
C GLN A 91 18.48 4.64 5.51
N GLY A 92 17.93 5.47 6.42
CA GLY A 92 18.71 6.19 7.44
C GLY A 92 19.83 7.02 6.82
N HIS A 93 21.05 6.85 7.33
CA HIS A 93 22.22 7.59 6.87
C HIS A 93 22.65 7.26 5.43
N TRP A 94 22.09 6.21 4.81
CA TRP A 94 22.39 5.89 3.42
C TRP A 94 21.59 6.73 2.44
N GLU A 95 20.47 7.34 2.87
CA GLU A 95 19.63 8.17 2.01
C GLU A 95 20.45 9.28 1.32
N ARG A 96 20.23 9.47 0.02
CA ARG A 96 20.95 10.43 -0.85
C ARG A 96 22.44 10.11 -1.08
N CYS A 97 22.99 9.04 -0.53
CA CYS A 97 24.32 8.55 -0.92
C CYS A 97 24.28 7.86 -2.29
N LEU A 98 25.42 7.75 -2.96
CA LEU A 98 25.53 7.00 -4.21
C LEU A 98 25.37 5.49 -3.94
N ARG A 99 24.47 4.84 -4.68
CA ARG A 99 24.26 3.40 -4.60
C ARG A 99 25.53 2.61 -4.88
N SER A 100 26.39 3.09 -5.78
CA SER A 100 27.67 2.47 -6.11
C SER A 100 28.65 2.44 -4.94
N GLU A 101 28.54 3.40 -4.02
CA GLU A 101 29.40 3.48 -2.82
C GLU A 101 28.83 2.63 -1.68
N ILE A 102 27.50 2.57 -1.57
CA ILE A 102 26.81 1.86 -0.49
C ILE A 102 26.68 0.36 -0.78
N TYR A 103 26.15 0.00 -1.96
CA TYR A 103 25.81 -1.39 -2.31
C TYR A 103 26.98 -2.10 -3.03
N THR A 104 28.13 -2.14 -2.38
CA THR A 104 29.28 -2.96 -2.81
C THR A 104 28.96 -4.46 -2.69
N PRO A 105 29.67 -5.35 -3.41
CA PRO A 105 29.50 -6.80 -3.26
C PRO A 105 29.60 -7.29 -1.81
N GLU A 106 30.50 -6.69 -1.03
CA GLU A 106 30.70 -7.00 0.39
C GLU A 106 29.49 -6.57 1.22
N THR A 107 29.00 -5.34 1.03
CA THR A 107 27.80 -4.84 1.72
C THR A 107 26.57 -5.67 1.35
N LEU A 108 26.38 -5.99 0.08
CA LEU A 108 25.26 -6.82 -0.38
C LEU A 108 25.32 -8.23 0.22
N SER A 109 26.50 -8.86 0.24
CA SER A 109 26.66 -10.17 0.88
C SER A 109 26.39 -10.12 2.39
N PHE A 110 26.72 -9.01 3.05
CA PHE A 110 26.38 -8.81 4.45
C PHE A 110 24.88 -8.65 4.65
N ILE A 111 24.22 -7.81 3.84
CA ILE A 111 22.75 -7.62 3.86
C ILE A 111 22.06 -8.99 3.72
N ASP A 112 22.39 -9.77 2.69
CA ASP A 112 21.73 -11.05 2.40
C ASP A 112 21.80 -12.06 3.56
N ARG A 113 22.89 -12.04 4.35
CA ARG A 113 23.06 -12.93 5.51
C ARG A 113 22.21 -12.53 6.71
N ILE A 114 21.90 -11.24 6.83
CA ILE A 114 21.22 -10.67 7.99
C ILE A 114 19.73 -10.43 7.69
N GLN A 115 19.30 -10.45 6.43
CA GLN A 115 17.88 -10.37 6.07
C GLN A 115 17.04 -11.45 6.80
N PRO A 116 15.81 -11.12 7.24
CA PRO A 116 15.10 -9.86 7.00
C PRO A 116 15.39 -8.72 8.01
N ASP A 117 16.35 -8.94 8.92
CA ASP A 117 16.59 -8.11 10.09
C ASP A 117 17.69 -7.05 9.88
N PHE A 118 18.30 -7.02 8.68
CA PHE A 118 19.26 -5.98 8.31
C PHE A 118 18.59 -4.62 8.31
N SER A 119 19.23 -3.63 8.91
CA SER A 119 18.86 -2.22 8.84
C SER A 119 20.10 -1.39 8.53
N ALA A 120 19.96 -0.41 7.62
CA ALA A 120 20.97 0.62 7.43
C ALA A 120 21.16 1.43 8.74
N PRO A 121 22.29 2.11 8.96
CA PRO A 121 22.47 2.97 10.13
C PRO A 121 21.33 4.00 10.24
N ALA A 122 20.61 3.99 11.37
CA ALA A 122 19.39 4.79 11.59
C ALA A 122 18.23 4.52 10.58
N GLY A 123 18.26 3.37 9.90
CA GLY A 123 17.24 2.92 8.97
C GLY A 123 16.22 1.94 9.58
N GLU A 124 15.44 1.32 8.70
CA GLU A 124 14.48 0.25 9.05
C GLU A 124 14.91 -1.08 8.43
N SER A 125 14.56 -2.18 9.09
CA SER A 125 14.62 -3.52 8.51
C SER A 125 13.32 -3.91 7.81
N LEU A 126 13.37 -4.92 6.94
CA LEU A 126 12.16 -5.43 6.27
C LEU A 126 11.11 -5.91 7.28
N ARG A 127 11.56 -6.50 8.40
CA ARG A 127 10.66 -6.93 9.48
C ARG A 127 9.97 -5.76 10.16
N GLN A 128 10.67 -4.66 10.38
CA GLN A 128 10.06 -3.45 10.97
C GLN A 128 9.00 -2.85 10.03
N VAL A 129 9.29 -2.81 8.72
CA VAL A 129 8.33 -2.33 7.70
C VAL A 129 7.10 -3.22 7.63
N GLU A 130 7.27 -4.55 7.60
CA GLU A 130 6.15 -5.50 7.65
C GLU A 130 5.29 -5.26 8.89
N PHE A 131 5.93 -5.19 10.07
CA PHE A 131 5.22 -5.02 11.33
C PHE A 131 4.34 -3.75 11.32
N ARG A 132 4.88 -2.60 10.93
CA ARG A 132 4.08 -1.35 10.90
C ARG A 132 2.97 -1.39 9.86
N MET A 133 3.18 -2.04 8.71
CA MET A 133 2.16 -2.15 7.66
C MET A 133 1.01 -3.08 8.07
N VAL A 134 1.33 -4.25 8.64
CA VAL A 134 0.32 -5.19 9.17
C VAL A 134 -0.41 -4.56 10.35
N HIS A 135 0.31 -3.89 11.26
CA HIS A 135 -0.28 -3.17 12.38
C HIS A 135 -1.24 -2.07 11.91
N PHE A 136 -0.83 -1.27 10.92
CA PHE A 136 -1.70 -0.25 10.32
C PHE A 136 -2.97 -0.89 9.73
N LEU A 137 -2.84 -1.96 8.95
CA LEU A 137 -3.98 -2.65 8.35
C LEU A 137 -4.95 -3.18 9.42
N ASN A 138 -4.44 -3.81 10.47
CA ASN A 138 -5.29 -4.39 11.51
C ASN A 138 -5.93 -3.32 12.41
N ARG A 139 -5.15 -2.34 12.89
CA ARG A 139 -5.65 -1.33 13.85
C ARG A 139 -6.41 -0.19 13.21
N THR A 140 -6.03 0.22 12.00
CA THR A 140 -6.69 1.35 11.35
C THR A 140 -7.81 0.86 10.44
N ILE A 141 -7.60 -0.23 9.69
CA ILE A 141 -8.55 -0.62 8.65
C ILE A 141 -9.61 -1.62 9.15
N LEU A 142 -9.24 -2.59 9.98
CA LEU A 142 -10.23 -3.55 10.53
C LEU A 142 -11.03 -3.00 11.71
N GLU A 143 -10.47 -2.06 12.48
CA GLU A 143 -11.16 -1.43 13.63
C GLU A 143 -11.97 -0.18 13.24
N LEU A 144 -12.05 0.16 11.94
CA LEU A 144 -12.91 1.25 11.46
C LEU A 144 -14.35 1.04 11.97
N PRO A 145 -14.92 1.99 12.72
CA PRO A 145 -16.26 1.85 13.27
C PRO A 145 -17.28 1.62 12.16
N GLU A 146 -18.20 0.66 12.36
CA GLU A 146 -19.35 0.41 11.48
C GLU A 146 -20.16 1.68 11.15
N LYS A 147 -20.06 2.74 11.97
CA LYS A 147 -20.74 4.04 11.73
C LYS A 147 -20.27 4.78 10.46
N LEU A 148 -19.00 4.63 10.05
CA LEU A 148 -18.52 5.14 8.75
C LEU A 148 -19.09 4.36 7.55
N ARG A 149 -19.73 3.21 7.76
CA ARG A 149 -20.52 2.51 6.72
C ARG A 149 -21.91 3.13 6.49
N SER A 150 -22.43 3.88 7.47
CA SER A 150 -23.78 4.45 7.40
C SER A 150 -23.79 5.97 7.22
N ASP A 151 -22.84 6.71 7.80
CA ASP A 151 -22.86 8.19 7.82
C ASP A 151 -22.36 8.85 6.51
N VAL A 152 -21.78 8.07 5.58
CA VAL A 152 -21.41 8.55 4.23
C VAL A 152 -22.62 8.59 3.27
N LEU A 153 -23.77 8.03 3.69
CA LEU A 153 -24.99 7.97 2.87
C LEU A 153 -25.94 9.16 3.07
N SER A 154 -25.64 10.14 3.94
CA SER A 154 -26.59 11.20 4.30
C SER A 154 -26.19 12.65 4.01
N TYR A 155 -25.02 12.92 3.42
CA TYR A 155 -24.69 14.29 3.01
C TYR A 155 -25.31 14.65 1.64
N HIS A 156 -26.60 14.97 1.69
CA HIS A 156 -27.18 15.99 0.81
C HIS A 156 -27.09 17.33 1.57
N PRO A 157 -26.42 18.38 1.04
CA PRO A 157 -26.49 19.69 1.65
C PRO A 157 -27.87 20.27 1.36
N ASN A 158 -28.73 20.34 2.37
CA ASN A 158 -29.92 21.17 2.33
C ASN A 158 -29.67 22.39 3.21
N GLU A 159 -29.73 23.56 2.58
CA GLU A 159 -29.70 24.87 3.21
C GLU A 159 -30.90 25.01 4.19
N ASN A 160 -30.65 25.38 5.44
CA ASN A 160 -31.20 26.59 6.11
C ASN A 160 -31.24 26.48 7.65
N GLN A 161 -30.97 27.65 8.26
CA GLN A 161 -31.27 28.09 9.64
C GLN A 161 -30.46 27.38 10.75
N GLY A 162 -29.77 28.04 11.68
CA GLY A 162 -29.90 29.38 12.23
C GLY A 162 -29.90 29.26 13.77
N LEU A 163 -29.08 30.09 14.43
CA LEU A 163 -29.05 30.40 15.88
C LEU A 163 -28.08 29.60 16.80
N SER A 164 -26.97 30.28 17.11
CA SER A 164 -26.48 30.67 18.45
C SER A 164 -26.97 29.89 19.67
N LEU A 165 -26.02 29.38 20.47
CA LEU A 165 -25.91 29.74 21.88
C LEU A 165 -24.50 29.45 22.44
N GLN A 166 -24.16 30.32 23.37
CA GLN A 166 -22.87 30.71 23.93
C GLN A 166 -22.62 29.98 25.27
N MET A 167 -21.46 30.27 25.88
CA MET A 167 -21.06 30.06 27.30
C MET A 167 -20.14 28.84 27.55
N SER A 168 -19.07 28.85 28.36
CA SER A 168 -18.12 29.84 28.89
C SER A 168 -17.20 29.12 29.91
N HIS A 169 -16.08 29.76 30.28
CA HIS A 169 -15.11 29.47 31.38
C HIS A 169 -13.98 28.47 31.06
N GLU A 170 -12.72 28.89 30.88
CA GLU A 170 -11.76 29.52 31.82
C GLU A 170 -11.49 28.73 33.10
N LEU A 171 -10.26 28.22 33.23
CA LEU A 171 -9.41 28.42 34.41
C LEU A 171 -7.95 28.07 34.10
N THR A 172 -7.08 28.96 34.56
CA THR A 172 -5.64 29.05 34.39
C THR A 172 -4.86 28.45 35.57
N ASN A 173 -3.53 28.41 35.40
CA ASN A 173 -2.43 28.36 36.38
C ASN A 173 -1.65 27.03 36.38
N SER A 174 -0.33 26.96 36.58
CA SER A 174 0.83 27.87 36.50
C SER A 174 2.03 27.08 37.08
N ILE A 175 3.12 26.98 36.31
CA ILE A 175 4.56 27.10 36.68
C ILE A 175 5.10 26.39 37.95
N HIS A 176 6.08 25.48 37.78
CA HIS A 176 7.39 25.58 38.46
C HIS A 176 8.54 24.80 37.78
N ASP A 177 9.68 25.50 37.70
CA ASP A 177 11.02 25.08 37.23
C ASP A 177 11.75 24.14 38.21
N ARG A 178 12.67 23.30 37.71
CA ARG A 178 14.14 23.43 37.92
C ARG A 178 14.97 22.20 37.50
N ASP A 179 16.03 22.51 36.74
CA ASP A 179 17.44 22.08 36.82
C ASP A 179 17.87 20.61 36.92
N GLY A 180 18.75 20.22 35.97
CA GLY A 180 20.12 19.82 36.35
C GLY A 180 20.63 18.41 36.01
N ASN A 181 21.68 18.37 35.16
CA ASN A 181 22.85 17.47 35.17
C ASN A 181 22.89 16.13 34.37
N SER A 182 23.57 16.21 33.20
CA SER A 182 24.75 15.44 32.74
C SER A 182 24.84 13.89 32.87
N LEU A 183 24.85 13.22 31.68
CA LEU A 183 25.71 12.13 31.10
C LEU A 183 26.48 11.11 32.01
N PRO A 184 26.89 9.88 31.55
CA PRO A 184 27.07 9.42 30.16
C PRO A 184 26.63 7.96 29.80
N SER A 185 26.81 7.63 28.51
CA SER A 185 26.68 6.36 27.77
C SER A 185 27.37 5.12 28.38
N PRO A 186 26.94 3.89 28.01
CA PRO A 186 27.81 2.71 28.05
C PRO A 186 28.22 2.22 26.65
N HIS A 187 29.54 2.11 26.54
CA HIS A 187 30.37 1.36 25.59
C HIS A 187 30.13 -0.14 25.73
N TRP A 188 30.08 -0.90 24.62
CA TRP A 188 30.11 -2.38 24.69
C TRP A 188 31.22 -2.94 23.82
N ASP A 189 32.22 -3.48 24.52
CA ASP A 189 33.33 -4.26 24.00
C ASP A 189 32.90 -5.67 23.59
N PHE A 190 33.56 -6.17 22.54
CA PHE A 190 33.52 -7.56 22.09
C PHE A 190 34.07 -8.54 23.14
N PRO A 191 33.59 -9.79 23.11
CA PRO A 191 34.53 -10.90 23.22
C PRO A 191 34.36 -11.93 22.09
N HIS A 192 35.50 -12.30 21.51
CA HIS A 192 35.69 -13.52 20.75
C HIS A 192 35.48 -14.77 21.63
N ARG A 193 34.71 -15.77 21.17
CA ARG A 193 35.16 -17.19 21.19
C ARG A 193 34.27 -18.16 20.39
N GLN A 194 34.96 -18.81 19.45
CA GLN A 194 34.99 -20.24 19.10
C GLN A 194 33.73 -21.07 18.70
N ARG A 195 33.87 -21.59 17.47
CA ARG A 195 33.23 -22.70 16.74
C ARG A 195 32.83 -23.95 17.55
N HIS A 196 31.68 -24.51 17.14
CA HIS A 196 31.45 -25.91 16.73
C HIS A 196 30.28 -25.87 15.72
N GLY A 197 30.21 -26.55 14.56
CA GLY A 197 30.88 -27.73 14.08
C GLY A 197 29.88 -28.88 13.91
N PHE A 198 28.89 -28.80 13.00
CA PHE A 198 28.07 -29.96 12.63
C PHE A 198 27.60 -29.96 11.17
N THR A 199 27.34 -31.18 10.72
CA THR A 199 27.50 -31.75 9.39
C THR A 199 26.26 -31.67 8.49
N ARG A 200 26.53 -31.44 7.20
CA ARG A 200 25.76 -31.80 5.98
C ARG A 200 24.77 -32.98 6.14
N LYS A 201 23.57 -32.86 5.54
CA LYS A 201 23.06 -33.79 4.48
C LYS A 201 21.72 -33.38 3.83
N LYS A 202 21.83 -33.18 2.50
CA LYS A 202 20.97 -33.62 1.37
C LYS A 202 19.51 -33.10 1.28
N SER A 203 19.36 -32.12 0.38
CA SER A 203 18.12 -31.72 -0.30
C SER A 203 17.70 -32.77 -1.35
N GLY A 204 16.39 -33.09 -1.35
CA GLY A 204 15.71 -33.90 -2.35
C GLY A 204 15.31 -33.07 -3.57
N LYS A 205 15.44 -33.68 -4.75
CA LYS A 205 15.09 -33.11 -6.06
C LYS A 205 13.58 -33.20 -6.24
N SER A 206 12.90 -32.07 -6.51
CA SER A 206 11.54 -32.06 -7.07
C SER A 206 11.60 -31.57 -8.51
N ARG A 207 11.04 -32.36 -9.42
CA ARG A 207 11.09 -32.20 -10.88
C ARG A 207 9.66 -31.96 -11.35
N LEU A 208 9.30 -30.70 -11.61
CA LEU A 208 8.04 -30.33 -12.25
C LEU A 208 8.20 -30.46 -13.77
N GLN A 209 7.39 -31.32 -14.38
CA GLN A 209 7.27 -31.46 -15.83
C GLN A 209 6.10 -30.60 -16.32
N THR A 210 6.38 -29.73 -17.27
CA THR A 210 5.38 -28.99 -18.05
C THR A 210 4.88 -29.92 -19.16
N VAL A 211 3.56 -30.12 -19.23
CA VAL A 211 2.91 -30.80 -20.36
C VAL A 211 2.20 -29.72 -21.19
N THR A 212 2.73 -29.46 -22.37
CA THR A 212 2.06 -28.78 -23.47
C THR A 212 1.41 -29.82 -24.36
N THR A 213 0.11 -29.73 -24.59
CA THR A 213 -0.57 -30.41 -25.70
C THR A 213 -1.35 -29.38 -26.50
N THR A 214 -0.75 -28.98 -27.62
CA THR A 214 -1.40 -28.45 -28.81
C THR A 214 -2.09 -29.59 -29.56
N GLY A 215 -3.28 -29.34 -30.10
CA GLY A 215 -3.99 -30.23 -31.00
C GLY A 215 -5.15 -29.51 -31.67
N GLU A 216 -5.01 -29.29 -32.98
CA GLU A 216 -5.92 -28.62 -33.91
C GLU A 216 -7.02 -29.59 -34.42
N HIS A 217 -8.17 -29.03 -34.82
CA HIS A 217 -8.92 -29.24 -36.09
C HIS A 217 -10.47 -29.10 -35.96
N GLU A 218 -10.96 -28.03 -36.60
CA GLU A 218 -12.07 -27.91 -37.59
C GLU A 218 -13.31 -28.84 -37.55
N ALA A 219 -14.50 -28.23 -37.58
CA ALA A 219 -15.46 -28.34 -38.70
C ALA A 219 -16.70 -27.44 -38.47
N GLU A 220 -17.25 -26.97 -39.59
CA GLU A 220 -18.35 -26.03 -39.81
C GLU A 220 -19.74 -26.64 -39.49
N ASP A 221 -20.76 -25.82 -39.17
CA ASP A 221 -21.89 -25.55 -40.10
C ASP A 221 -23.08 -24.76 -39.50
N GLU A 222 -23.58 -23.88 -40.37
CA GLU A 222 -24.97 -23.41 -40.60
C GLU A 222 -25.86 -22.63 -39.59
N VAL A 223 -26.59 -21.74 -40.26
CA VAL A 223 -27.48 -20.63 -39.86
C VAL A 223 -28.94 -21.09 -39.85
N SER A 224 -29.76 -20.70 -38.84
CA SER A 224 -30.97 -19.86 -39.03
C SER A 224 -31.87 -19.71 -37.78
N PRO A 225 -32.69 -18.64 -37.70
CA PRO A 225 -33.39 -18.19 -36.49
C PRO A 225 -34.88 -18.54 -36.49
N ARG A 226 -35.51 -18.59 -35.30
CA ARG A 226 -36.97 -18.38 -35.15
C ARG A 226 -37.32 -17.71 -33.82
N ASP A 227 -38.04 -16.60 -33.94
CA ASP A 227 -38.79 -15.90 -32.90
C ASP A 227 -39.79 -16.81 -32.18
N SER A 228 -40.12 -16.48 -30.92
CA SER A 228 -41.50 -16.43 -30.42
C SER A 228 -41.57 -15.87 -28.99
N HIS A 229 -42.47 -14.91 -28.83
CA HIS A 229 -42.84 -14.20 -27.62
C HIS A 229 -43.43 -15.10 -26.52
N GLN A 230 -43.23 -14.67 -25.25
CA GLN A 230 -44.20 -14.60 -24.14
C GLN A 230 -43.66 -15.16 -22.81
N SER A 231 -43.33 -14.24 -21.92
CA SER A 231 -43.67 -14.34 -20.50
C SER A 231 -43.47 -12.96 -19.88
N ALA A 232 -44.55 -12.16 -19.91
CA ALA A 232 -44.73 -11.08 -18.96
C ALA A 232 -45.04 -11.69 -17.58
N LEU A 233 -44.77 -10.92 -16.53
CA LEU A 233 -45.06 -11.17 -15.11
C LEU A 233 -43.91 -11.82 -14.34
N ASN A 234 -42.93 -11.00 -13.97
CA ASN A 234 -42.43 -10.89 -12.60
C ASN A 234 -41.26 -9.90 -12.58
N ASN A 235 -41.53 -8.63 -12.29
CA ASN A 235 -40.49 -7.70 -11.83
C ASN A 235 -41.13 -6.63 -10.93
N LEU A 236 -41.80 -7.09 -9.88
CA LEU A 236 -41.95 -6.32 -8.66
C LEU A 236 -40.91 -6.82 -7.67
N SER A 237 -40.12 -5.88 -7.16
CA SER A 237 -39.17 -6.04 -6.06
C SER A 237 -37.92 -6.87 -6.36
N MET A 238 -36.95 -6.23 -7.01
CA MET A 238 -35.54 -6.41 -6.65
C MET A 238 -34.95 -5.02 -6.50
N ARG A 239 -35.29 -4.33 -5.40
CA ARG A 239 -34.35 -3.41 -4.79
C ARG A 239 -33.12 -4.25 -4.48
N SER A 240 -32.16 -4.26 -5.39
CA SER A 240 -30.82 -4.76 -5.12
C SER A 240 -30.35 -4.01 -3.89
N SER A 241 -30.37 -4.68 -2.74
CA SER A 241 -29.58 -4.29 -1.59
C SER A 241 -28.14 -4.45 -2.04
N SER A 242 -27.63 -3.46 -2.78
CA SER A 242 -26.24 -3.37 -3.16
C SER A 242 -25.47 -3.50 -1.85
N SER A 243 -24.83 -4.67 -1.64
CA SER A 243 -23.96 -4.84 -0.49
C SER A 243 -22.87 -3.79 -0.68
N CYS A 244 -22.93 -2.72 0.12
CA CYS A 244 -22.00 -1.62 -0.03
C CYS A 244 -20.64 -2.13 0.45
N THR A 245 -19.83 -2.62 -0.47
CA THR A 245 -18.47 -3.04 -0.18
C THR A 245 -17.69 -1.78 0.15
N THR A 246 -17.32 -1.63 1.42
CA THR A 246 -16.41 -0.56 1.86
C THR A 246 -15.11 -0.65 1.04
N CYS A 247 -14.74 0.43 0.36
CA CYS A 247 -13.54 0.56 -0.46
C CYS A 247 -12.62 1.62 0.13
N ILE A 248 -11.35 1.27 0.37
CA ILE A 248 -10.37 2.14 1.02
C ILE A 248 -9.17 2.32 0.10
N GLY A 249 -8.78 3.57 -0.16
CA GLY A 249 -7.56 3.90 -0.90
C GLY A 249 -6.39 4.09 0.06
N ILE A 250 -5.26 3.43 -0.20
CA ILE A 250 -4.01 3.58 0.56
C ILE A 250 -2.89 3.93 -0.41
N PHE A 251 -2.40 5.16 -0.35
CA PHE A 251 -1.29 5.64 -1.18
C PHE A 251 0.03 5.49 -0.42
N THR A 252 0.93 4.66 -0.94
CA THR A 252 2.18 4.27 -0.27
C THR A 252 3.28 4.01 -1.31
N HIS A 253 4.25 3.14 -0.98
CA HIS A 253 5.46 2.91 -1.73
C HIS A 253 5.71 1.41 -1.95
N SER A 254 6.67 1.11 -2.81
CA SER A 254 6.90 -0.26 -3.28
C SER A 254 7.32 -1.22 -2.17
N ILE A 255 8.25 -0.87 -1.28
CA ILE A 255 8.71 -1.80 -0.22
C ILE A 255 7.62 -2.06 0.82
N PRO A 256 6.90 -1.06 1.37
CA PRO A 256 5.76 -1.27 2.26
C PRO A 256 4.70 -2.20 1.68
N ILE A 257 4.35 -2.05 0.39
CA ILE A 257 3.40 -2.96 -0.27
C ILE A 257 3.96 -4.38 -0.27
N LYS A 258 5.21 -4.57 -0.71
CA LYS A 258 5.80 -5.92 -0.77
C LYS A 258 5.90 -6.56 0.62
N CYS A 259 6.36 -5.82 1.63
CA CYS A 259 6.43 -6.27 3.02
C CYS A 259 5.05 -6.68 3.56
N LEU A 260 4.01 -5.89 3.28
CA LEU A 260 2.65 -6.23 3.67
C LEU A 260 2.19 -7.52 3.00
N LEU A 261 2.40 -7.66 1.69
CA LEU A 261 1.99 -8.85 0.94
C LEU A 261 2.72 -10.11 1.43
N THR A 262 4.03 -10.03 1.70
CA THR A 262 4.77 -11.16 2.27
C THR A 262 4.24 -11.56 3.64
N GLY A 263 3.91 -10.59 4.50
CA GLY A 263 3.33 -10.86 5.82
C GLY A 263 1.94 -11.49 5.72
N LEU A 264 1.07 -10.99 4.83
CA LEU A 264 -0.27 -11.54 4.62
C LEU A 264 -0.26 -12.94 4.00
N LEU A 265 0.72 -13.25 3.16
CA LEU A 265 0.89 -14.57 2.54
C LEU A 265 1.72 -15.53 3.40
N GLU A 266 2.14 -15.12 4.60
CA GLU A 266 3.02 -15.88 5.50
C GLU A 266 4.29 -16.38 4.78
N CYS A 267 4.75 -15.60 3.80
CA CYS A 267 5.95 -15.90 3.03
C CYS A 267 7.18 -15.34 3.74
N SER A 268 8.32 -15.99 3.56
CA SER A 268 9.59 -15.42 4.02
C SER A 268 9.81 -14.05 3.37
N LEU A 269 10.15 -13.03 4.17
CA LEU A 269 10.52 -11.70 3.69
C LEU A 269 11.70 -11.71 2.71
N VAL A 270 12.51 -12.77 2.70
CA VAL A 270 13.56 -12.96 1.69
C VAL A 270 12.97 -13.07 0.28
N MET A 271 11.71 -13.48 0.13
CA MET A 271 11.01 -13.54 -1.16
C MET A 271 10.55 -12.17 -1.68
N LEU A 272 10.80 -11.07 -0.96
CA LEU A 272 10.37 -9.72 -1.35
C LEU A 272 10.85 -9.33 -2.75
N HIS A 273 12.04 -9.76 -3.16
CA HIS A 273 12.58 -9.51 -4.51
C HIS A 273 11.78 -10.20 -5.64
N LYS A 274 10.92 -11.17 -5.34
CA LYS A 274 10.06 -11.85 -6.32
C LYS A 274 8.78 -11.08 -6.63
N PHE A 275 8.45 -10.08 -5.83
CA PHE A 275 7.32 -9.20 -6.09
C PHE A 275 7.78 -8.00 -6.92
N CYS A 276 7.14 -7.80 -8.07
CA CYS A 276 7.24 -6.57 -8.83
C CYS A 276 6.12 -5.64 -8.40
N ILE A 277 6.46 -4.40 -8.02
CA ILE A 277 5.52 -3.31 -7.75
C ILE A 277 6.04 -2.13 -8.56
N ALA A 278 5.29 -1.73 -9.58
CA ALA A 278 5.65 -0.63 -10.48
C ALA A 278 5.14 0.71 -9.92
N ASP A 279 5.73 1.81 -10.39
CA ASP A 279 5.22 3.14 -10.12
C ASP A 279 3.77 3.27 -10.60
N SER A 280 2.93 3.95 -9.82
CA SER A 280 1.50 4.10 -10.04
C SER A 280 0.69 2.80 -10.10
N SER A 281 1.27 1.64 -9.76
CA SER A 281 0.55 0.37 -9.76
C SER A 281 -0.51 0.29 -8.66
N VAL A 282 -1.51 -0.57 -8.88
CA VAL A 282 -2.60 -0.84 -7.94
C VAL A 282 -2.55 -2.31 -7.53
N THR A 283 -2.58 -2.56 -6.23
CA THR A 283 -2.78 -3.89 -5.66
C THR A 283 -4.05 -3.88 -4.84
N VAL A 284 -4.99 -4.79 -5.13
CA VAL A 284 -6.29 -4.83 -4.47
C VAL A 284 -6.34 -6.02 -3.53
N LEU A 285 -6.55 -5.72 -2.25
CA LEU A 285 -6.81 -6.72 -1.22
C LEU A 285 -8.30 -6.75 -0.92
N GLN A 286 -8.82 -7.94 -0.61
CA GLN A 286 -10.18 -8.15 -0.14
C GLN A 286 -10.14 -8.78 1.24
N HIS A 287 -10.89 -8.23 2.18
CA HIS A 287 -11.09 -8.81 3.51
C HIS A 287 -12.54 -9.24 3.73
N SER A 288 -12.72 -10.45 4.27
CA SER A 288 -13.98 -10.95 4.81
C SER A 288 -13.77 -11.67 6.14
N LEU A 289 -14.81 -11.73 6.98
CA LEU A 289 -14.74 -12.47 8.26
C LEU A 289 -14.47 -13.97 8.06
N LYS A 290 -14.85 -14.54 6.91
CA LYS A 290 -14.74 -15.97 6.63
C LYS A 290 -13.35 -16.35 6.09
N SER A 291 -12.81 -15.53 5.19
CA SER A 291 -11.59 -15.84 4.44
C SER A 291 -10.38 -15.01 4.85
N GLY A 292 -10.54 -14.04 5.75
CA GLY A 292 -9.49 -13.09 6.07
C GLY A 292 -9.08 -12.26 4.86
N TRP A 293 -7.80 -11.90 4.80
CA TRP A 293 -7.21 -11.14 3.70
C TRP A 293 -6.91 -12.03 2.49
N GLN A 294 -7.28 -11.54 1.31
CA GLN A 294 -7.03 -12.18 0.02
C GLN A 294 -6.48 -11.14 -0.96
N ILE A 295 -5.59 -11.56 -1.85
CA ILE A 295 -5.11 -10.72 -2.95
C ILE A 295 -6.05 -10.91 -4.13
N LYS A 296 -6.79 -9.86 -4.50
CA LYS A 296 -7.73 -9.87 -5.63
C LYS A 296 -7.02 -9.49 -6.94
N SER A 297 -6.10 -8.54 -6.87
CA SER A 297 -5.24 -8.13 -7.98
C SER A 297 -3.89 -7.66 -7.43
N LEU A 298 -2.82 -7.87 -8.18
CA LEU A 298 -1.45 -7.54 -7.78
C LEU A 298 -0.75 -6.76 -8.88
N ASN A 299 -0.19 -5.60 -8.52
CA ASN A 299 0.63 -4.78 -9.42
C ASN A 299 -0.06 -4.44 -10.75
N ASP A 300 -1.35 -4.13 -10.71
CA ASP A 300 -2.11 -3.73 -11.90
C ASP A 300 -1.63 -2.37 -12.39
N THR A 301 -1.36 -2.31 -13.69
CA THR A 301 -0.84 -1.15 -14.42
C THR A 301 -1.62 -0.90 -15.71
N ALA A 302 -2.81 -1.48 -15.86
CA ALA A 302 -3.62 -1.37 -17.08
C ALA A 302 -3.87 0.09 -17.49
N HIS A 303 -4.05 1.00 -16.54
CA HIS A 303 -4.24 2.44 -16.77
C HIS A 303 -3.01 3.12 -17.40
N LEU A 304 -1.82 2.55 -17.24
CA LEU A 304 -0.59 3.09 -17.80
C LEU A 304 -0.44 2.79 -19.29
N ARG A 305 -1.19 1.84 -19.84
CA ARG A 305 -1.20 1.55 -21.28
C ARG A 305 -1.84 2.67 -22.11
N LEU A 306 -2.52 3.59 -21.46
CA LEU A 306 -3.23 4.72 -22.06
C LEU A 306 -2.37 6.00 -22.10
N LEU A 307 -1.10 5.93 -21.67
CA LEU A 307 -0.18 7.07 -21.50
C LEU A 307 0.87 7.19 -22.60
#